data_AF-A0A5Q5BT40-F1
#
_entry.id   AF-A0A5Q5BT40-F1
#
_cell.length_a   1.000
_cell.length_b   1.000
_cell.length_c   1.000
_cell.angle_alpha   90.00
_cell.angle_beta   90.00
_cell.angle_gamma   90.00
#
_symmetry.space_group_name_H-M   'P 1'
#
loop_
_entity.id
_entity.type
_entity.pdbx_description
1 polymer ?
#
loop_
_entity_poly.entity_id
_entity_poly.type
_entity_poly.pdbx_seq_one_letter_code
_entity_poly.pdbx_strand_id
1 'polypeptide(L)'
;MQRSEEIETTRSNLLTRRSTNEQQQAQLRQRLAAMETIAHSAEVIRTDVIELTRKAEELLGGDDDPFLSLTINTTRYDTWRAATEAALTSLKTEHDVLAHDIETQEQARTENADALAAADSARERARQRVLQSEERVVALIGDENDEESHAGLTSLLHRIKEAPTKLSELREQIVERSRHIHQALDAQLRAVESLYAPASNFIARSEVVKTAGLEFNAELRILPTWRSVSSGLDGRRNGEFLDWLAELPQRVEDTSWGQLAAQLTEALDRLEHERGDTDSELRDPASALRSTTTLDDFLMSMFDLSWLEVRFGLTGDGLPLSQLSPGQRGLVLIASRGVVDFGSGVVHALRSTSRVER
;
A
#
# COMPACT_ATOMS: atom_id res chain seq x y z
N MET A 1 -19.81 32.91 23.81
CA MET A 1 -20.70 33.94 23.23
C MET A 1 -21.41 34.74 24.31
N GLN A 2 -22.23 34.13 25.18
CA GLN A 2 -22.94 34.83 26.27
C GLN A 2 -22.06 35.78 27.12
N ARG A 3 -20.90 35.31 27.59
CA ARG A 3 -19.96 36.14 28.37
C ARG A 3 -19.36 37.33 27.59
N SER A 4 -19.23 37.22 26.27
CA SER A 4 -18.72 38.32 25.43
C SER A 4 -19.79 39.40 25.22
N GLU A 5 -21.04 38.97 25.00
CA GLU A 5 -22.19 39.86 24.86
C GLU A 5 -22.46 40.62 26.17
N GLU A 6 -22.37 39.94 27.32
CA GLU A 6 -22.48 40.56 28.64
C GLU A 6 -21.43 41.65 28.85
N ILE A 7 -20.15 41.40 28.52
CA ILE A 7 -19.07 42.39 28.65
C ILE A 7 -19.29 43.59 27.71
N GLU A 8 -19.78 43.37 26.49
CA GLU A 8 -20.04 44.47 25.55
C GLU A 8 -21.22 45.35 25.99
N THR A 9 -22.29 44.75 26.50
CA THR A 9 -23.45 45.49 27.00
C THR A 9 -23.13 46.30 28.25
N THR A 10 -22.40 45.74 29.22
CA THR A 10 -21.98 46.46 30.43
C THR A 10 -21.06 47.63 30.09
N ARG A 11 -20.08 47.41 29.20
CA ARG A 11 -19.17 48.46 28.73
C ARG A 11 -19.90 49.59 28.03
N SER A 12 -20.84 49.27 27.13
CA SER A 12 -21.63 50.28 26.42
C SER A 12 -22.39 51.16 27.42
N ASN A 13 -23.03 50.54 28.42
CA ASN A 13 -23.72 51.27 29.48
C ASN A 13 -22.78 52.15 30.32
N LEU A 14 -21.59 51.66 30.68
CA LEU A 14 -20.60 52.43 31.43
C LEU A 14 -20.07 53.65 30.64
N LEU A 15 -19.83 53.50 29.34
CA LEU A 15 -19.42 54.60 28.46
C LEU A 15 -20.51 55.68 28.35
N THR A 16 -21.77 55.28 28.23
CA THR A 16 -22.90 56.23 28.22
C THR A 16 -23.06 56.95 29.55
N ARG A 17 -22.86 56.25 30.68
CA ARG A 17 -22.88 56.88 32.01
C ARG A 17 -21.74 57.87 32.18
N ARG A 18 -20.53 57.53 31.72
CA ARG A 18 -19.36 58.41 31.78
C ARG A 18 -19.58 59.69 30.96
N SER A 19 -20.08 59.56 29.72
CA SER A 19 -20.35 60.74 28.89
C SER A 19 -21.42 61.65 29.51
N THR A 20 -22.44 61.07 30.12
CA THR A 20 -23.48 61.83 30.84
C THR A 20 -22.90 62.55 32.05
N ASN A 21 -22.05 61.89 32.83
CA ASN A 21 -21.37 62.49 33.98
C ASN A 21 -20.44 63.65 33.56
N GLU A 22 -19.64 63.48 32.50
CA GLU A 22 -18.78 64.52 31.94
C GLU A 22 -19.58 65.76 31.48
N GLN A 23 -20.74 65.54 30.83
CA GLN A 23 -21.65 66.62 30.45
C GLN A 23 -22.20 67.37 31.67
N GLN A 24 -22.60 66.65 32.72
CA GLN A 24 -23.11 67.26 33.97
C GLN A 24 -22.03 68.07 34.69
N GLN A 25 -20.80 67.55 34.76
CA GLN A 25 -19.66 68.30 35.32
C GLN A 25 -19.39 69.58 34.53
N ALA A 26 -19.39 69.52 33.20
CA ALA A 26 -19.19 70.68 32.35
C ALA A 26 -20.27 71.75 32.57
N GLN A 27 -21.54 71.34 32.64
CA GLN A 27 -22.67 72.25 32.91
C GLN A 27 -22.56 72.91 34.29
N LEU A 28 -22.21 72.16 35.35
CA LEU A 28 -22.05 72.72 36.68
C LEU A 28 -20.85 73.66 36.78
N ARG A 29 -19.71 73.34 36.13
CA ARG A 29 -18.56 74.24 36.05
C ARG A 29 -18.90 75.54 35.32
N GLN A 30 -19.65 75.46 34.22
CA GLN A 30 -20.11 76.64 33.49
C GLN A 30 -21.02 77.53 34.37
N ARG A 31 -21.97 76.93 35.09
CA ARG A 31 -22.85 77.66 36.02
C ARG A 31 -22.06 78.29 37.17
N LEU A 32 -21.10 77.58 37.74
CA LEU A 32 -20.21 78.09 38.79
C LEU A 32 -19.45 79.32 38.30
N ALA A 33 -18.78 79.23 37.15
CA ALA A 33 -18.04 80.35 36.57
C ALA A 33 -18.94 81.56 36.28
N ALA A 34 -20.15 81.34 35.73
CA ALA A 34 -21.10 82.42 35.47
C ALA A 34 -21.63 83.09 36.75
N MET A 35 -21.78 82.33 37.84
CA MET A 35 -22.20 82.89 39.12
C MET A 35 -21.05 83.59 39.85
N GLU A 36 -19.81 83.13 39.69
CA GLU A 36 -18.62 83.83 40.21
C GLU A 36 -18.43 85.20 39.55
N THR A 37 -18.69 85.34 38.25
CA THR A 37 -18.65 86.66 37.59
C THR A 37 -19.75 87.60 38.12
N ILE A 38 -20.98 87.10 38.31
CA ILE A 38 -22.07 87.88 38.91
C ILE A 38 -21.73 88.30 40.35
N ALA A 39 -21.18 87.40 41.15
CA ALA A 39 -20.77 87.69 42.52
C ALA A 39 -19.65 88.74 42.56
N HIS A 40 -18.68 88.65 41.64
CA HIS A 40 -17.63 89.67 41.51
C HIS A 40 -18.19 91.03 41.10
N SER A 41 -19.12 91.09 40.13
CA SER A 41 -19.79 92.35 39.76
C SER A 41 -20.61 92.95 40.91
N ALA A 42 -21.30 92.12 41.68
CA ALA A 42 -22.03 92.57 42.86
C ALA A 42 -21.10 93.19 43.92
N GLU A 43 -19.91 92.63 44.09
CA GLU A 43 -18.88 93.14 45.00
C GLU A 43 -18.27 94.47 44.55
N VAL A 44 -18.08 94.65 43.24
CA VAL A 44 -17.68 95.94 42.65
C VAL A 44 -18.75 97.01 42.91
N ILE A 45 -20.02 96.70 42.65
CA ILE A 45 -21.14 97.63 42.91
C ILE A 45 -21.23 97.97 44.41
N ARG A 46 -20.99 97.00 45.31
CA ARG A 46 -20.93 97.25 46.75
C ARG A 46 -19.86 98.28 47.10
N THR A 47 -18.68 98.15 46.50
CA THR A 47 -17.56 99.07 46.69
C THR A 47 -17.89 100.46 46.16
N ASP A 48 -18.50 100.55 44.97
CA ASP A 48 -18.92 101.82 44.36
C ASP A 48 -19.99 102.55 45.21
N VAL A 49 -20.96 101.81 45.77
CA VAL A 49 -21.98 102.39 46.66
C VAL A 49 -21.35 102.94 47.93
N ILE A 50 -20.39 102.23 48.53
CA ILE A 50 -19.63 102.72 49.70
C ILE A 50 -18.87 104.01 49.34
N GLU A 51 -18.22 104.07 48.18
CA GLU A 51 -17.54 105.29 47.72
C GLU A 51 -18.49 106.46 47.47
N LEU A 52 -19.66 106.20 46.88
CA LEU A 52 -20.67 107.22 46.59
C LEU A 52 -21.30 107.77 47.88
N THR A 53 -21.58 106.91 48.86
CA THR A 53 -22.05 107.33 50.20
C THR A 53 -21.00 108.21 50.88
N ARG A 54 -19.72 107.84 50.84
CA ARG A 54 -18.61 108.66 51.36
C ARG A 54 -18.54 110.04 50.69
N LYS A 55 -18.66 110.10 49.35
CA LYS A 55 -18.67 111.38 48.61
C LYS A 55 -19.88 112.25 48.94
N ALA A 56 -21.04 111.64 49.19
CA ALA A 56 -22.25 112.35 49.62
C ALA A 56 -22.10 112.93 51.04
N GLU A 57 -21.52 112.18 51.97
CA GLU A 57 -21.21 112.62 53.33
C GLU A 57 -20.23 113.81 53.35
N GLU A 58 -19.19 113.78 52.51
CA GLU A 58 -18.20 114.87 52.37
C GLU A 58 -18.82 116.19 51.85
N LEU A 59 -19.92 116.12 51.08
CA LEU A 59 -20.57 117.28 50.46
C LEU A 59 -21.70 117.88 51.29
N LEU A 60 -22.45 117.05 52.03
CA LEU A 60 -23.72 117.45 52.65
C LEU A 60 -23.64 117.64 54.17
N GLY A 61 -22.57 117.18 54.84
CA GLY A 61 -22.43 117.27 56.30
C GLY A 61 -23.31 116.25 57.02
N GLY A 62 -22.67 115.37 57.79
CA GLY A 62 -23.25 114.09 58.21
C GLY A 62 -24.47 114.17 59.14
N ASP A 63 -25.43 113.28 58.85
CA ASP A 63 -26.35 112.70 59.82
C ASP A 63 -26.06 111.18 59.85
N ASP A 64 -26.34 110.49 60.96
CA ASP A 64 -25.91 109.10 61.24
C ASP A 64 -26.51 108.01 60.31
N ASP A 65 -27.28 108.39 59.29
CA ASP A 65 -27.96 107.49 58.35
C ASP A 65 -27.34 107.53 56.93
N PRO A 66 -27.00 106.37 56.34
CA PRO A 66 -26.34 106.30 55.04
C PRO A 66 -27.26 106.74 53.88
N PHE A 67 -26.75 107.57 52.98
CA PHE A 67 -27.50 108.09 51.81
C PHE A 67 -27.90 107.02 50.78
N LEU A 68 -27.11 105.94 50.65
CA LEU A 68 -27.38 104.83 49.76
C LEU A 68 -27.21 103.52 50.54
N SER A 69 -28.17 102.61 50.39
CA SER A 69 -28.10 101.26 50.95
C SER A 69 -28.18 100.21 49.83
N LEU A 70 -27.26 99.24 49.88
CA LEU A 70 -27.25 98.07 49.00
C LEU A 70 -27.31 96.81 49.85
N THR A 71 -28.28 95.95 49.58
CA THR A 71 -28.41 94.65 50.26
C THR A 71 -28.11 93.53 49.28
N ILE A 72 -26.97 92.87 49.47
CA ILE A 72 -26.61 91.66 48.74
C ILE A 72 -26.84 90.45 49.65
N ASN A 73 -27.60 89.46 49.16
CA ASN A 73 -27.84 88.23 49.89
C ASN A 73 -26.69 87.24 49.66
N THR A 74 -25.60 87.42 50.41
CA THR A 74 -24.40 86.57 50.32
C THR A 74 -24.66 85.15 50.82
N THR A 75 -25.53 84.97 51.82
CA THR A 75 -25.87 83.65 52.36
C THR A 75 -26.52 82.73 51.33
N ARG A 76 -27.37 83.26 50.44
CA ARG A 76 -27.95 82.51 49.32
C ARG A 76 -26.91 82.10 48.29
N TYR A 77 -25.91 82.95 48.03
CA TYR A 77 -24.81 82.62 47.11
C TYR A 77 -23.89 81.56 47.71
N ASP A 78 -23.48 81.71 48.97
CA ASP A 78 -22.56 80.78 49.63
C ASP A 78 -23.17 79.38 49.79
N THR A 79 -24.46 79.31 50.14
CA THR A 79 -25.19 78.02 50.21
C THR A 79 -25.28 77.35 48.84
N TRP A 80 -25.57 78.10 47.77
CA TRP A 80 -25.60 77.57 46.41
C TRP A 80 -24.21 77.13 45.92
N ARG A 81 -23.17 77.91 46.22
CA ARG A 81 -21.78 77.61 45.87
C ARG A 81 -21.34 76.31 46.54
N ALA A 82 -21.54 76.20 47.86
CA ALA A 82 -21.20 74.99 48.61
C ALA A 82 -21.94 73.76 48.08
N ALA A 83 -23.23 73.88 47.74
CA ALA A 83 -24.00 72.79 47.15
C ALA A 83 -23.47 72.40 45.76
N THR A 84 -23.08 73.37 44.94
CA THR A 84 -22.53 73.13 43.58
C THR A 84 -21.13 72.51 43.63
N GLU A 85 -20.28 72.98 44.53
CA GLU A 85 -18.95 72.39 44.77
C GLU A 85 -19.07 70.95 45.31
N ALA A 86 -20.00 70.69 46.23
CA ALA A 86 -20.29 69.33 46.71
C ALA A 86 -20.85 68.41 45.60
N ALA A 87 -21.69 68.94 44.70
CA ALA A 87 -22.16 68.18 43.54
C ALA A 87 -21.02 67.87 42.55
N LEU A 88 -20.10 68.81 42.33
CA LEU A 88 -18.92 68.61 41.49
C LEU A 88 -17.95 67.59 42.08
N THR A 89 -17.73 67.58 43.39
CA THR A 89 -16.89 66.55 44.04
C THR A 89 -17.53 65.18 43.94
N SER A 90 -18.85 65.06 44.14
CA SER A 90 -19.58 63.82 43.97
C SER A 90 -19.51 63.30 42.52
N LEU A 91 -19.76 64.15 41.53
CA LEU A 91 -19.64 63.75 40.12
C LEU A 91 -18.22 63.35 39.74
N LYS A 92 -17.19 64.00 40.31
CA LYS A 92 -15.80 63.63 40.10
C LYS A 92 -15.50 62.24 40.67
N THR A 93 -15.98 61.93 41.87
CA THR A 93 -15.82 60.58 42.44
C THR A 93 -16.54 59.52 41.60
N GLU A 94 -17.74 59.81 41.09
CA GLU A 94 -18.43 58.89 40.18
C GLU A 94 -17.67 58.70 38.86
N HIS A 95 -17.10 59.76 38.29
CA HIS A 95 -16.26 59.67 37.10
C HIS A 95 -15.06 58.76 37.30
N ASP A 96 -14.36 58.88 38.43
CA ASP A 96 -13.17 58.07 38.72
C ASP A 96 -13.54 56.58 38.91
N VAL A 97 -14.69 56.29 39.53
CA VAL A 97 -15.24 54.92 39.61
C VAL A 97 -15.60 54.39 38.22
N LEU A 98 -16.29 55.18 37.40
CA LEU A 98 -16.64 54.78 36.03
C LEU A 98 -15.40 54.52 35.16
N ALA A 99 -14.34 55.31 35.32
CA ALA A 99 -13.09 55.11 34.61
C ALA A 99 -12.44 53.77 35.00
N HIS A 100 -12.41 53.46 36.30
CA HIS A 100 -11.90 52.17 36.79
C HIS A 100 -12.75 50.99 36.28
N ASP A 101 -14.07 51.09 36.35
CA ASP A 101 -14.97 50.03 35.87
C ASP A 101 -14.78 49.78 34.36
N ILE A 102 -14.61 50.83 33.55
CA ILE A 102 -14.34 50.68 32.11
C ILE A 102 -13.00 49.95 31.87
N GLU A 103 -11.95 50.30 32.62
CA GLU A 103 -10.64 49.66 32.50
C GLU A 103 -10.71 48.17 32.84
N THR A 104 -11.41 47.80 33.92
CA THR A 104 -11.61 46.39 34.28
C THR A 104 -12.39 45.61 33.22
N GLN A 105 -13.39 46.22 32.58
CA GLN A 105 -14.15 45.58 31.50
C GLN A 105 -13.30 45.40 30.22
N GLU A 106 -12.44 46.36 29.88
CA GLU A 106 -11.52 46.20 28.74
C GLU A 106 -10.50 45.10 28.99
N GLN A 107 -9.96 45.01 30.22
CA GLN A 107 -9.06 43.93 30.59
C GLN A 107 -9.75 42.55 30.51
N ALA A 108 -10.97 42.42 31.04
CA ALA A 108 -11.74 41.19 30.96
C ALA A 108 -12.04 40.79 29.49
N ARG A 109 -12.24 41.77 28.61
CA ARG A 109 -12.45 41.56 27.18
C ARG A 109 -11.17 41.04 26.50
N THR A 110 -10.02 41.64 26.78
CA THR A 110 -8.75 41.19 26.19
C THR A 110 -8.40 39.77 26.64
N GLU A 111 -8.56 39.47 27.92
CA GLU A 111 -8.30 38.13 28.46
C GLU A 111 -9.23 37.06 27.84
N ASN A 112 -10.51 37.40 27.64
CA ASN A 112 -11.46 36.51 26.98
C ASN A 112 -11.14 36.31 25.49
N ALA A 113 -10.74 37.37 24.79
CA ALA A 113 -10.31 37.30 23.40
C ALA A 113 -9.07 36.41 23.23
N ASP A 114 -8.07 36.57 24.10
CA ASP A 114 -6.85 35.76 24.11
C ASP A 114 -7.15 34.29 24.42
N ALA A 115 -8.02 34.03 25.40
CA ALA A 115 -8.45 32.67 25.75
C ALA A 115 -9.18 31.98 24.58
N LEU A 116 -10.05 32.72 23.88
CA LEU A 116 -10.76 32.21 22.71
C LEU A 116 -9.79 31.91 21.56
N ALA A 117 -8.88 32.83 21.25
CA ALA A 117 -7.87 32.64 20.22
C ALA A 117 -6.95 31.44 20.51
N ALA A 118 -6.55 31.27 21.79
CA ALA A 118 -5.76 30.12 22.22
C ALA A 118 -6.52 28.79 22.07
N ALA A 119 -7.81 28.77 22.44
CA ALA A 119 -8.67 27.60 22.29
C ALA A 119 -8.88 27.22 20.81
N ASP A 120 -9.13 28.21 19.94
CA ASP A 120 -9.29 27.98 18.50
C ASP A 120 -7.99 27.46 17.86
N SER A 121 -6.84 28.04 18.21
CA SER A 121 -5.53 27.54 17.77
C SER A 121 -5.27 26.10 18.24
N ALA A 122 -5.60 25.78 19.49
CA ALA A 122 -5.44 24.42 20.02
C ALA A 122 -6.34 23.42 19.29
N ARG A 123 -7.60 23.80 19.02
CA ARG A 123 -8.55 22.98 18.27
C ARG A 123 -8.07 22.72 16.86
N GLU A 124 -7.61 23.74 16.15
CA GLU A 124 -7.11 23.59 14.78
C GLU A 124 -5.86 22.71 14.71
N ARG A 125 -4.92 22.88 15.66
CA ARG A 125 -3.76 21.98 15.79
C ARG A 125 -4.17 20.53 16.05
N ALA A 126 -5.15 20.31 16.91
CA ALA A 126 -5.66 18.96 17.18
C ALA A 126 -6.30 18.35 15.92
N ARG A 127 -7.11 19.12 15.20
CA ARG A 127 -7.73 18.68 13.93
C ARG A 127 -6.67 18.31 12.89
N GLN A 128 -5.64 19.14 12.71
CA GLN A 128 -4.55 18.86 11.76
C GLN A 128 -3.79 17.58 12.13
N ARG A 129 -3.54 17.34 13.43
CA ARG A 129 -2.92 16.08 13.89
C ARG A 129 -3.78 14.86 13.58
N VAL A 130 -5.09 14.96 13.74
CA VAL A 130 -6.02 13.87 13.40
C VAL A 130 -5.95 13.57 11.90
N LEU A 131 -6.06 14.60 11.05
CA LEU A 131 -5.96 14.43 9.58
C LEU A 131 -4.63 13.79 9.17
N GLN A 132 -3.51 14.28 9.71
CA GLN A 132 -2.18 13.68 9.44
C GLN A 132 -2.09 12.23 9.93
N SER A 133 -2.71 11.90 11.06
CA SER A 133 -2.74 10.53 11.56
C SER A 133 -3.61 9.62 10.70
N GLU A 134 -4.75 10.11 10.19
CA GLU A 134 -5.63 9.38 9.27
C GLU A 134 -4.92 9.11 7.94
N GLU A 135 -4.26 10.11 7.37
CA GLU A 135 -3.44 9.94 6.16
C GLU A 135 -2.33 8.90 6.36
N ARG A 136 -1.64 8.94 7.50
CA ARG A 136 -0.60 7.94 7.84
C ARG A 136 -1.19 6.54 8.00
N VAL A 137 -2.36 6.40 8.60
CA VAL A 137 -3.04 5.10 8.74
C VAL A 137 -3.42 4.55 7.36
N VAL A 138 -3.96 5.37 6.47
CA VAL A 138 -4.28 4.96 5.09
C VAL A 138 -3.02 4.50 4.36
N ALA A 139 -1.91 5.25 4.47
CA ALA A 139 -0.64 4.86 3.87
C ALA A 139 -0.08 3.53 4.45
N LEU A 140 -0.22 3.30 5.76
CA LEU A 140 0.24 2.07 6.40
C LEU A 140 -0.62 0.84 6.04
N ILE A 141 -1.93 1.03 5.84
CA ILE A 141 -2.81 -0.04 5.37
C ILE A 141 -2.45 -0.38 3.92
N GLY A 142 -2.32 0.65 3.07
CA GLY A 142 -1.90 0.56 1.69
C GLY A 142 -2.74 -0.41 0.84
N ASP A 143 -2.10 -1.01 -0.15
CA ASP A 143 -2.69 -1.97 -1.09
C ASP A 143 -1.85 -3.25 -1.14
N GLU A 144 -2.44 -4.35 -1.63
CA GLU A 144 -1.77 -5.64 -1.76
C GLU A 144 -0.53 -5.61 -2.69
N ASN A 145 -0.44 -4.60 -3.57
CA ASN A 145 0.70 -4.38 -4.46
C ASN A 145 1.83 -3.55 -3.83
N ASP A 146 1.61 -2.95 -2.66
CA ASP A 146 2.62 -2.17 -1.95
C ASP A 146 3.36 -3.06 -0.94
N GLU A 147 4.59 -3.44 -1.29
CA GLU A 147 5.44 -4.37 -0.52
C GLU A 147 5.74 -3.88 0.91
N GLU A 148 5.66 -2.58 1.17
CA GLU A 148 5.91 -2.00 2.50
C GLU A 148 4.64 -1.79 3.33
N SER A 149 3.45 -1.98 2.73
CA SER A 149 2.17 -1.82 3.40
C SER A 149 1.73 -3.06 4.19
N HIS A 150 0.83 -2.88 5.16
CA HIS A 150 0.26 -4.01 5.90
C HIS A 150 -0.49 -4.99 4.99
N ALA A 151 -1.28 -4.48 4.03
CA ALA A 151 -1.99 -5.32 3.06
C ALA A 151 -1.03 -6.12 2.18
N GLY A 152 0.01 -5.47 1.63
CA GLY A 152 1.03 -6.13 0.82
C GLY A 152 1.84 -7.17 1.60
N LEU A 153 2.27 -6.87 2.82
CA LEU A 153 2.96 -7.85 3.68
C LEU A 153 2.07 -9.04 4.05
N THR A 154 0.78 -8.82 4.29
CA THR A 154 -0.18 -9.90 4.56
C THR A 154 -0.37 -10.78 3.33
N SER A 155 -0.51 -10.18 2.15
CA SER A 155 -0.59 -10.89 0.86
C SER A 155 0.70 -11.67 0.57
N LEU A 156 1.87 -11.08 0.79
CA LEU A 156 3.17 -11.74 0.66
C LEU A 156 3.28 -12.95 1.59
N LEU A 157 2.89 -12.80 2.86
CA LEU A 157 2.89 -13.90 3.83
C LEU A 157 1.93 -15.02 3.43
N HIS A 158 0.77 -14.68 2.88
CA HIS A 158 -0.17 -15.67 2.33
C HIS A 158 0.45 -16.40 1.13
N ARG A 159 1.07 -15.67 0.18
CA ARG A 159 1.77 -16.27 -0.97
C ARG A 159 2.92 -17.18 -0.55
N ILE A 160 3.69 -16.81 0.48
CA ILE A 160 4.76 -17.65 1.05
C ILE A 160 4.19 -18.94 1.64
N LYS A 161 3.04 -18.87 2.32
CA LYS A 161 2.36 -20.06 2.86
C LYS A 161 1.81 -20.97 1.76
N GLU A 162 1.33 -20.42 0.66
CA GLU A 162 0.80 -21.19 -0.47
C GLU A 162 1.88 -21.73 -1.42
N ALA A 163 3.06 -21.10 -1.45
CA ALA A 163 4.12 -21.43 -2.40
C ALA A 163 4.54 -22.91 -2.36
N PRO A 164 4.74 -23.57 -1.20
CA PRO A 164 5.11 -24.98 -1.15
C PRO A 164 4.06 -25.90 -1.80
N THR A 165 2.78 -25.62 -1.55
CA THR A 165 1.66 -26.40 -2.12
C THR A 165 1.57 -26.20 -3.63
N LYS A 166 1.68 -24.94 -4.10
CA LYS A 166 1.71 -24.66 -5.54
C LYS A 166 2.92 -25.31 -6.22
N LEU A 167 4.07 -25.33 -5.56
CA LEU A 167 5.28 -25.96 -6.07
C LEU A 167 5.10 -27.48 -6.17
N SER A 168 4.54 -28.15 -5.14
CA SER A 168 4.24 -29.59 -5.22
C SER A 168 3.23 -29.91 -6.32
N GLU A 169 2.18 -29.11 -6.48
CA GLU A 169 1.20 -29.27 -7.55
C GLU A 169 1.84 -29.12 -8.95
N LEU A 170 2.77 -28.17 -9.12
CA LEU A 170 3.48 -27.99 -10.38
C LEU A 170 4.45 -29.15 -10.67
N ARG A 171 5.14 -29.69 -9.66
CA ARG A 171 5.99 -30.88 -9.82
C ARG A 171 5.18 -32.08 -10.30
N GLU A 172 4.04 -32.34 -9.66
CA GLU A 172 3.13 -33.41 -10.07
C GLU A 172 2.63 -33.20 -11.50
N GLN A 173 2.29 -31.96 -11.87
CA GLN A 173 1.88 -31.63 -13.24
C GLN A 173 3.00 -31.88 -14.26
N ILE A 174 4.26 -31.52 -13.97
CA ILE A 174 5.40 -31.77 -14.87
C ILE A 174 5.56 -33.28 -15.13
N VAL A 175 5.53 -34.08 -14.07
CA VAL A 175 5.65 -35.54 -14.17
C VAL A 175 4.45 -36.14 -14.92
N GLU A 176 3.22 -35.68 -14.67
CA GLU A 176 2.03 -36.16 -15.37
C GLU A 176 2.02 -35.77 -16.87
N ARG A 177 2.52 -34.59 -17.22
CA ARG A 177 2.69 -34.20 -18.64
C ARG A 177 3.68 -35.13 -19.35
N SER A 178 4.77 -35.46 -18.68
CA SER A 178 5.78 -36.41 -19.18
C SER A 178 5.18 -37.81 -19.32
N ARG A 179 4.27 -38.22 -18.42
CA ARG A 179 3.52 -39.48 -18.53
C ARG A 179 2.71 -39.55 -19.81
N HIS A 180 2.01 -38.48 -20.16
CA HIS A 180 1.23 -38.44 -21.40
C HIS A 180 2.11 -38.58 -22.64
N ILE A 181 3.31 -37.99 -22.64
CA ILE A 181 4.29 -38.15 -23.73
C ILE A 181 4.74 -39.61 -23.81
N HIS A 182 5.10 -40.22 -22.67
CA HIS A 182 5.49 -41.63 -22.59
C HIS A 182 4.37 -42.56 -23.09
N GLN A 183 3.13 -42.34 -22.69
CA GLN A 183 1.98 -43.11 -23.16
C GLN A 183 1.77 -43.01 -24.68
N ALA A 184 2.01 -41.85 -25.27
CA ALA A 184 1.97 -41.69 -26.71
C ALA A 184 3.08 -42.48 -27.40
N LEU A 185 4.30 -42.49 -26.83
CA LEU A 185 5.42 -43.29 -27.32
C LEU A 185 5.18 -44.79 -27.16
N ASP A 186 4.60 -45.22 -26.04
CA ASP A 186 4.22 -46.63 -25.79
C ASP A 186 3.09 -47.07 -26.74
N ALA A 187 2.12 -46.21 -27.03
CA ALA A 187 1.10 -46.48 -28.04
C ALA A 187 1.70 -46.63 -29.44
N GLN A 188 2.69 -45.82 -29.80
CA GLN A 188 3.44 -45.96 -31.04
C GLN A 188 4.22 -47.27 -31.08
N LEU A 189 4.89 -47.64 -29.99
CA LEU A 189 5.60 -48.92 -29.87
C LEU A 189 4.65 -50.10 -30.11
N ARG A 190 3.52 -50.14 -29.42
CA ARG A 190 2.49 -51.20 -29.58
C ARG A 190 1.92 -51.23 -31.01
N ALA A 191 1.75 -50.09 -31.65
CA ALA A 191 1.30 -50.03 -33.05
C ALA A 191 2.33 -50.65 -34.00
N VAL A 192 3.62 -50.38 -33.79
CA VAL A 192 4.72 -50.99 -34.54
C VAL A 192 4.77 -52.49 -34.29
N GLU A 193 4.70 -52.93 -33.04
CA GLU A 193 4.65 -54.36 -32.69
C GLU A 193 3.47 -55.06 -33.36
N SER A 194 2.27 -54.47 -33.35
CA SER A 194 1.10 -55.02 -34.01
C SER A 194 1.28 -55.13 -35.53
N LEU A 195 1.94 -54.15 -36.16
CA LEU A 195 2.18 -54.15 -37.61
C LEU A 195 3.14 -55.29 -38.01
N TYR A 196 4.14 -55.55 -37.19
CA TYR A 196 5.15 -56.59 -37.44
C TYR A 196 4.85 -57.93 -36.75
N ALA A 197 3.75 -58.03 -35.98
CA ALA A 197 3.33 -59.27 -35.33
C ALA A 197 3.21 -60.47 -36.29
N PRO A 198 2.70 -60.35 -37.53
CA PRO A 198 2.71 -61.45 -38.49
C PRO A 198 4.13 -61.91 -38.86
N ALA A 199 5.07 -60.97 -38.99
CA ALA A 199 6.47 -61.24 -39.29
C ALA A 199 7.16 -61.95 -38.13
N SER A 200 6.96 -61.44 -36.91
CA SER A 200 7.48 -62.02 -35.67
C SER A 200 6.94 -63.45 -35.47
N ASN A 201 5.64 -63.67 -35.69
CA ASN A 201 5.04 -65.00 -35.61
C ASN A 201 5.59 -65.99 -36.66
N PHE A 202 5.91 -65.51 -37.86
CA PHE A 202 6.53 -66.34 -38.89
C PHE A 202 7.95 -66.76 -38.50
N ILE A 203 8.75 -65.80 -38.01
CA ILE A 203 10.11 -66.02 -37.48
C ILE A 203 10.07 -67.04 -36.34
N ALA A 204 9.14 -66.90 -35.39
CA ALA A 204 9.01 -67.80 -34.25
C ALA A 204 8.55 -69.22 -34.60
N ARG A 205 7.86 -69.43 -35.73
CA ARG A 205 7.34 -70.75 -36.14
C ARG A 205 8.25 -71.53 -37.07
N SER A 206 9.15 -70.86 -37.81
CA SER A 206 10.04 -71.51 -38.77
C SER A 206 11.34 -71.99 -38.11
N GLU A 207 11.57 -73.31 -38.08
CA GLU A 207 12.82 -73.91 -37.56
C GLU A 207 14.07 -73.42 -38.31
N VAL A 208 13.94 -73.14 -39.61
CA VAL A 208 15.05 -72.65 -40.46
C VAL A 208 15.48 -71.24 -40.06
N VAL A 209 14.53 -70.41 -39.63
CA VAL A 209 14.76 -69.01 -39.24
C VAL A 209 15.21 -68.93 -37.79
N LYS A 210 14.71 -69.80 -36.90
CA LYS A 210 15.23 -69.98 -35.53
C LYS A 210 16.69 -70.41 -35.50
N THR A 211 17.10 -71.30 -36.40
CA THR A 211 18.51 -71.73 -36.52
C THR A 211 19.42 -70.59 -37.00
N ALA A 212 18.85 -69.55 -37.63
CA ALA A 212 19.55 -68.35 -38.07
C ALA A 212 19.57 -67.21 -37.02
N GLY A 213 18.99 -67.44 -35.83
CA GLY A 213 19.02 -66.52 -34.69
C GLY A 213 18.16 -65.27 -34.85
N LEU A 214 17.26 -65.23 -35.84
CA LEU A 214 16.52 -64.02 -36.18
C LEU A 214 15.38 -63.76 -35.19
N GLU A 215 15.32 -62.54 -34.65
CA GLU A 215 14.28 -62.06 -33.74
C GLU A 215 13.83 -60.65 -34.15
N PHE A 216 12.54 -60.37 -34.05
CA PHE A 216 12.03 -59.01 -34.18
C PHE A 216 11.92 -58.41 -32.78
N ASN A 217 12.64 -57.32 -32.54
CA ASN A 217 12.54 -56.56 -31.30
C ASN A 217 12.09 -55.13 -31.61
N ALA A 218 11.08 -54.67 -30.89
CA ALA A 218 10.69 -53.27 -30.84
C ALA A 218 10.83 -52.84 -29.39
N GLU A 219 11.60 -51.78 -29.16
CA GLU A 219 11.88 -51.28 -27.82
C GLU A 219 11.88 -49.76 -27.82
N LEU A 220 11.52 -49.18 -26.68
CA LEU A 220 11.82 -47.79 -26.39
C LEU A 220 13.27 -47.71 -25.93
N ARG A 221 14.06 -46.87 -26.59
CA ARG A 221 15.48 -46.75 -26.30
C ARG A 221 15.87 -45.33 -25.95
N ILE A 222 16.72 -45.22 -24.94
CA ILE A 222 17.35 -43.96 -24.54
C ILE A 222 18.44 -43.58 -25.55
N LEU A 223 18.30 -42.41 -26.13
CA LEU A 223 19.21 -41.84 -27.10
C LEU A 223 20.47 -41.28 -26.42
N PRO A 224 21.62 -41.25 -27.12
CA PRO A 224 22.83 -40.60 -26.63
C PRO A 224 22.65 -39.09 -26.35
N THR A 225 21.60 -38.47 -26.92
CA THR A 225 21.21 -37.07 -26.64
C THR A 225 20.90 -36.84 -25.17
N TRP A 226 20.54 -37.86 -24.39
CA TRP A 226 20.40 -37.71 -22.93
C TRP A 226 21.63 -37.08 -22.26
N ARG A 227 22.84 -37.35 -22.78
CA ARG A 227 24.08 -36.76 -22.24
C ARG A 227 24.14 -35.23 -22.36
N SER A 228 23.36 -34.61 -23.26
CA SER A 228 23.29 -33.15 -23.31
C SER A 228 22.45 -32.57 -22.18
N VAL A 229 21.51 -33.33 -21.61
CA VAL A 229 20.70 -32.89 -20.45
C VAL A 229 21.62 -32.65 -19.26
N SER A 230 22.51 -33.60 -18.93
CA SER A 230 23.48 -33.41 -17.83
C SER A 230 24.51 -32.31 -18.08
N SER A 231 24.77 -31.97 -19.36
CA SER A 231 25.69 -30.88 -19.70
C SER A 231 25.18 -29.49 -19.28
N GLY A 232 23.86 -29.32 -19.11
CA GLY A 232 23.24 -28.08 -18.64
C GLY A 232 23.53 -27.76 -17.16
N LEU A 233 23.93 -28.76 -16.38
CA LEU A 233 24.27 -28.62 -14.97
C LEU A 233 25.66 -28.00 -14.77
N ASP A 234 25.78 -27.11 -13.79
CA ASP A 234 27.09 -26.64 -13.32
C ASP A 234 27.71 -27.67 -12.38
N GLY A 235 28.70 -28.42 -12.86
CA GLY A 235 29.36 -29.47 -12.08
C GLY A 235 30.02 -28.99 -10.78
N ARG A 236 30.36 -27.69 -10.66
CA ARG A 236 30.87 -27.14 -9.39
C ARG A 236 29.77 -26.99 -8.34
N ARG A 237 28.51 -26.94 -8.79
CA ARG A 237 27.34 -26.63 -7.98
C ARG A 237 26.44 -27.82 -7.68
N ASN A 238 26.65 -28.96 -8.35
CA ASN A 238 25.76 -30.11 -8.23
C ASN A 238 26.51 -31.42 -7.97
N GLY A 239 27.70 -31.37 -7.35
CA GLY A 239 28.38 -32.55 -6.79
C GLY A 239 28.25 -33.84 -7.59
N GLU A 240 27.56 -34.82 -7.00
CA GLU A 240 27.32 -36.15 -7.57
C GLU A 240 26.11 -36.19 -8.51
N PHE A 241 25.20 -35.19 -8.45
CA PHE A 241 24.04 -35.09 -9.34
C PHE A 241 24.42 -35.14 -10.82
N LEU A 242 25.55 -34.54 -11.20
CA LEU A 242 25.95 -34.51 -12.61
C LEU A 242 26.26 -35.92 -13.13
N ASP A 243 27.02 -36.68 -12.36
CA ASP A 243 27.39 -38.06 -12.69
C ASP A 243 26.18 -38.97 -12.56
N TRP A 244 25.38 -38.79 -11.50
CA TRP A 244 24.09 -39.46 -11.32
C TRP A 244 23.20 -39.21 -12.53
N LEU A 245 23.00 -37.98 -13.00
CA LEU A 245 22.13 -37.73 -14.14
C LEU A 245 22.71 -38.32 -15.44
N ALA A 246 24.03 -38.26 -15.63
CA ALA A 246 24.70 -38.84 -16.80
C ALA A 246 24.56 -40.38 -16.89
N GLU A 247 24.51 -41.05 -15.73
CA GLU A 247 24.42 -42.51 -15.61
C GLU A 247 22.99 -43.06 -15.66
N LEU A 248 21.97 -42.21 -15.86
CA LEU A 248 20.57 -42.67 -15.98
C LEU A 248 20.38 -43.83 -16.97
N PRO A 249 21.01 -43.87 -18.17
CA PRO A 249 20.85 -44.98 -19.10
C PRO A 249 21.39 -46.32 -18.59
N GLN A 250 22.24 -46.32 -17.56
CA GLN A 250 22.78 -47.53 -16.92
C GLN A 250 21.95 -47.98 -15.72
N ARG A 251 21.21 -47.06 -15.09
CA ARG A 251 20.35 -47.34 -13.93
C ARG A 251 18.94 -47.80 -14.30
N VAL A 252 18.45 -47.41 -15.48
CA VAL A 252 17.13 -47.82 -15.94
C VAL A 252 17.27 -49.19 -16.61
N GLU A 253 16.69 -50.22 -15.99
CA GLU A 253 16.68 -51.59 -16.52
C GLU A 253 15.64 -51.74 -17.63
N ASP A 254 14.49 -51.09 -17.47
CA ASP A 254 13.39 -51.08 -18.43
C ASP A 254 12.83 -49.67 -18.58
N THR A 255 12.52 -49.28 -19.82
CA THR A 255 11.94 -47.97 -20.16
C THR A 255 10.47 -47.83 -19.80
N SER A 256 10.01 -48.63 -18.83
CA SER A 256 8.72 -48.52 -18.19
C SER A 256 8.53 -47.15 -17.53
N TRP A 257 7.30 -46.64 -17.57
CA TRP A 257 6.98 -45.36 -16.95
C TRP A 257 7.29 -45.35 -15.45
N GLY A 258 7.09 -46.46 -14.73
CA GLY A 258 7.33 -46.53 -13.29
C GLY A 258 8.78 -46.23 -12.91
N GLN A 259 9.74 -46.81 -13.64
CA GLN A 259 11.17 -46.55 -13.41
C GLN A 259 11.56 -45.13 -13.84
N LEU A 260 11.11 -44.70 -15.03
CA LEU A 260 11.42 -43.36 -15.54
C LEU A 260 10.83 -42.26 -14.66
N ALA A 261 9.59 -42.39 -14.20
CA ALA A 261 8.94 -41.43 -13.32
C ALA A 261 9.68 -41.29 -11.98
N ALA A 262 10.13 -42.41 -11.40
CA ALA A 262 10.91 -42.39 -10.16
C ALA A 262 12.24 -41.63 -10.34
N GLN A 263 12.97 -41.91 -11.43
CA GLN A 263 14.22 -41.21 -11.74
C GLN A 263 14.00 -39.72 -12.05
N LEU A 264 12.94 -39.38 -12.80
CA LEU A 264 12.62 -37.99 -13.12
C LEU A 264 12.18 -37.18 -11.89
N THR A 265 11.44 -37.82 -10.98
CA THR A 265 11.04 -37.20 -9.70
C THR A 265 12.24 -36.99 -8.80
N GLU A 266 13.13 -37.98 -8.68
CA GLU A 266 14.38 -37.85 -7.93
C GLU A 266 15.31 -36.80 -8.55
N ALA A 267 15.28 -36.62 -9.89
CA ALA A 267 16.03 -35.57 -10.55
C ALA A 267 15.53 -34.16 -10.19
N LEU A 268 14.21 -33.94 -10.08
CA LEU A 268 13.66 -32.67 -9.59
C LEU A 268 14.04 -32.43 -8.13
N ASP A 269 13.91 -33.45 -7.30
CA ASP A 269 14.23 -33.37 -5.89
C ASP A 269 15.71 -33.01 -5.67
N ARG A 270 16.63 -33.68 -6.37
CA ARG A 270 18.06 -33.36 -6.33
C ARG A 270 18.39 -31.98 -6.90
N LEU A 271 17.70 -31.54 -7.95
CA LEU A 271 17.88 -30.18 -8.49
C LEU A 271 17.55 -29.09 -7.46
N GLU A 272 16.57 -29.36 -6.59
CA GLU A 272 16.08 -28.45 -5.57
C GLU A 272 16.83 -28.54 -4.23
N HIS A 273 17.48 -29.65 -3.93
CA HIS A 273 18.14 -29.89 -2.63
C HIS A 273 19.67 -30.03 -2.71
N GLU A 274 20.26 -30.43 -3.84
CA GLU A 274 21.69 -30.77 -3.88
C GLU A 274 22.57 -29.49 -3.81
N ARG A 275 23.43 -29.46 -2.77
CA ARG A 275 24.08 -28.32 -2.05
C ARG A 275 23.54 -28.00 -0.65
N GLY A 276 22.56 -28.75 -0.17
CA GLY A 276 22.47 -29.17 1.24
C GLY A 276 22.22 -30.68 1.32
N ASP A 277 21.88 -31.20 2.51
CA ASP A 277 21.34 -32.57 2.64
C ASP A 277 20.01 -32.71 1.88
N THR A 278 19.57 -33.95 1.61
CA THR A 278 18.22 -34.25 1.09
C THR A 278 17.08 -33.74 1.99
N ASP A 279 17.42 -33.29 3.20
CA ASP A 279 16.52 -32.70 4.20
C ASP A 279 16.78 -31.18 4.40
N SER A 280 17.55 -30.55 3.51
CA SER A 280 17.95 -29.14 3.61
C SER A 280 16.93 -28.17 3.00
N GLU A 281 17.10 -26.88 3.27
CA GLU A 281 16.22 -25.84 2.73
C GLU A 281 16.22 -25.83 1.19
N LEU A 282 15.01 -25.68 0.62
CA LEU A 282 14.79 -25.53 -0.81
C LEU A 282 15.69 -24.45 -1.42
N ARG A 283 16.50 -24.87 -2.39
CA ARG A 283 17.36 -23.99 -3.18
C ARG A 283 16.63 -23.58 -4.45
N ASP A 284 16.95 -22.39 -4.96
CA ASP A 284 16.55 -21.98 -6.31
C ASP A 284 17.13 -22.93 -7.39
N PRO A 285 16.31 -23.68 -8.14
CA PRO A 285 16.75 -24.60 -9.18
C PRO A 285 17.58 -23.94 -10.27
N ALA A 286 17.33 -22.67 -10.60
CA ALA A 286 18.08 -21.96 -11.64
C ALA A 286 19.56 -21.80 -11.26
N SER A 287 19.85 -21.73 -9.96
CA SER A 287 21.22 -21.60 -9.47
C SER A 287 22.06 -22.87 -9.69
N ALA A 288 21.43 -24.04 -9.87
CA ALA A 288 22.10 -25.31 -10.19
C ALA A 288 22.62 -25.35 -11.64
N LEU A 289 22.10 -24.49 -12.51
CA LEU A 289 22.42 -24.53 -13.93
C LEU A 289 23.67 -23.70 -14.27
N ARG A 290 24.26 -24.00 -15.42
CA ARG A 290 25.29 -23.15 -16.01
C ARG A 290 24.68 -21.82 -16.44
N SER A 291 25.49 -20.76 -16.47
CA SER A 291 25.08 -19.44 -16.96
C SER A 291 24.58 -19.42 -18.42
N THR A 292 24.85 -20.48 -19.19
CA THR A 292 24.42 -20.63 -20.58
C THR A 292 23.08 -21.34 -20.74
N THR A 293 22.48 -21.87 -19.66
CA THR A 293 21.28 -22.71 -19.71
C THR A 293 20.19 -22.09 -18.84
N THR A 294 18.99 -21.93 -19.38
CA THR A 294 17.83 -21.45 -18.61
C THR A 294 17.14 -22.63 -17.91
N LEU A 295 16.38 -22.35 -16.84
CA LEU A 295 15.61 -23.38 -16.15
C LEU A 295 14.58 -24.02 -17.06
N ASP A 296 13.88 -23.21 -17.84
CA ASP A 296 12.85 -23.68 -18.77
C ASP A 296 13.44 -24.61 -19.83
N ASP A 297 14.58 -24.25 -20.43
CA ASP A 297 15.27 -25.09 -21.43
C ASP A 297 15.75 -26.41 -20.82
N PHE A 298 16.29 -26.36 -19.60
CA PHE A 298 16.74 -27.56 -18.90
C PHE A 298 15.57 -28.50 -18.60
N LEU A 299 14.47 -27.98 -18.02
CA LEU A 299 13.28 -28.75 -17.73
C LEU A 299 12.69 -29.32 -19.03
N MET A 300 12.60 -28.55 -20.11
CA MET A 300 12.13 -29.12 -21.38
C MET A 300 13.04 -30.24 -21.87
N SER A 301 14.36 -30.06 -21.88
CA SER A 301 15.29 -31.10 -22.34
C SER A 301 15.20 -32.41 -21.55
N MET A 302 14.76 -32.35 -20.29
CA MET A 302 14.60 -33.51 -19.41
C MET A 302 13.21 -34.16 -19.55
N PHE A 303 12.15 -33.35 -19.51
CA PHE A 303 10.76 -33.80 -19.38
C PHE A 303 10.00 -33.93 -20.71
N ASP A 304 10.54 -33.41 -21.83
CA ASP A 304 9.95 -33.58 -23.15
C ASP A 304 10.12 -35.00 -23.73
N LEU A 305 10.93 -35.84 -23.07
CA LEU A 305 11.30 -37.19 -23.49
C LEU A 305 11.81 -37.28 -24.94
N SER A 306 12.37 -36.20 -25.49
CA SER A 306 12.98 -36.16 -26.83
C SER A 306 14.20 -37.08 -26.97
N TRP A 307 14.75 -37.49 -25.84
CA TRP A 307 15.79 -38.49 -25.72
C TRP A 307 15.27 -39.93 -25.70
N LEU A 308 13.96 -40.16 -25.80
CA LEU A 308 13.34 -41.48 -25.91
C LEU A 308 12.85 -41.70 -27.35
N GLU A 309 13.25 -42.81 -27.98
CA GLU A 309 12.84 -43.13 -29.35
C GLU A 309 12.34 -44.58 -29.45
N VAL A 310 11.25 -44.78 -30.19
CA VAL A 310 10.80 -46.13 -30.59
C VAL A 310 11.74 -46.66 -31.65
N ARG A 311 12.49 -47.72 -31.33
CA ARG A 311 13.35 -48.41 -32.29
C ARG A 311 12.85 -49.82 -32.51
N PHE A 312 12.77 -50.20 -33.78
CA PHE A 312 12.41 -51.55 -34.19
C PHE A 312 13.46 -52.09 -35.14
N GLY A 313 13.77 -53.37 -34.99
CA GLY A 313 14.80 -54.02 -35.79
C GLY A 313 14.63 -55.52 -35.81
N LEU A 314 15.18 -56.12 -36.86
CA LEU A 314 15.43 -57.56 -36.91
C LEU A 314 16.87 -57.77 -36.45
N THR A 315 17.04 -58.46 -35.32
CA THR A 315 18.36 -58.90 -34.81
C THR A 315 18.58 -60.34 -35.22
N GLY A 316 19.83 -60.73 -35.47
CA GLY A 316 20.22 -62.13 -35.66
C GLY A 316 21.34 -62.47 -34.69
N ASP A 317 21.13 -63.44 -33.80
CA ASP A 317 22.08 -63.81 -32.73
C ASP A 317 22.56 -62.60 -31.89
N GLY A 318 21.64 -61.68 -31.56
CA GLY A 318 21.93 -60.47 -30.77
C GLY A 318 22.68 -59.35 -31.51
N LEU A 319 22.95 -59.50 -32.81
CA LEU A 319 23.65 -58.51 -33.63
C LEU A 319 22.71 -57.79 -34.61
N PRO A 320 22.91 -56.48 -34.87
CA PRO A 320 22.10 -55.72 -35.80
C PRO A 320 22.32 -56.18 -37.25
N LEU A 321 21.31 -55.95 -38.10
CA LEU A 321 21.24 -56.40 -39.50
C LEU A 321 22.49 -56.12 -40.35
N SER A 322 23.21 -55.03 -40.05
CA SER A 322 24.43 -54.61 -40.76
C SER A 322 25.61 -55.58 -40.58
N GLN A 323 25.59 -56.38 -39.51
CA GLN A 323 26.66 -57.32 -39.15
C GLN A 323 26.31 -58.79 -39.46
N LEU A 324 25.12 -59.04 -40.03
CA LEU A 324 24.69 -60.39 -40.40
C LEU A 324 25.42 -60.93 -41.64
N SER A 325 25.59 -62.25 -41.70
CA SER A 325 26.20 -62.92 -42.86
C SER A 325 25.33 -62.77 -44.12
N PRO A 326 25.90 -62.83 -45.33
CA PRO A 326 25.15 -62.69 -46.58
C PRO A 326 23.96 -63.66 -46.71
N GLY A 327 24.05 -64.87 -46.14
CA GLY A 327 22.96 -65.86 -46.10
C GLY A 327 21.80 -65.47 -45.17
N GLN A 328 22.10 -64.89 -44.00
CA GLN A 328 21.09 -64.37 -43.06
C GLN A 328 20.37 -63.14 -43.63
N ARG A 329 21.08 -62.26 -44.36
CA ARG A 329 20.47 -61.11 -45.06
C ARG A 329 19.47 -61.56 -46.13
N GLY A 330 19.76 -62.66 -46.83
CA GLY A 330 18.85 -63.25 -47.81
C GLY A 330 17.54 -63.75 -47.19
N LEU A 331 17.61 -64.38 -46.00
CA LEU A 331 16.42 -64.82 -45.26
C LEU A 331 15.57 -63.64 -44.75
N VAL A 332 16.20 -62.57 -44.29
CA VAL A 332 15.50 -61.33 -43.88
C VAL A 332 14.75 -60.70 -45.05
N LEU A 333 15.36 -60.64 -46.25
CA LEU A 333 14.72 -60.11 -47.45
C LEU A 333 13.52 -60.96 -47.91
N ILE A 334 13.57 -62.27 -47.69
CA ILE A 334 12.45 -63.18 -47.97
C ILE A 334 11.32 -62.94 -46.95
N ALA A 335 11.67 -62.80 -45.67
CA ALA A 335 10.71 -62.51 -44.61
C ALA A 335 10.02 -61.14 -44.80
N SER A 336 10.77 -60.09 -45.15
CA SER A 336 10.20 -58.76 -45.40
C SER A 336 9.29 -58.72 -46.63
N ARG A 337 9.61 -59.50 -47.68
CA ARG A 337 8.76 -59.62 -48.86
C ARG A 337 7.45 -60.36 -48.57
N GLY A 338 7.48 -61.35 -47.68
CA GLY A 338 6.26 -61.99 -47.17
C GLY A 338 5.34 -61.01 -46.42
N VAL A 339 5.89 -60.10 -45.60
CA VAL A 339 5.11 -59.07 -44.90
C VAL A 339 4.43 -58.09 -45.87
N VAL A 340 5.11 -57.72 -46.97
CA VAL A 340 4.52 -56.88 -48.03
C VAL A 340 3.37 -57.60 -48.75
N ASP A 341 3.48 -58.91 -48.99
CA ASP A 341 2.40 -59.71 -49.58
C ASP A 341 1.21 -59.90 -48.63
N PHE A 342 1.43 -59.99 -47.31
CA PHE A 342 0.33 -60.00 -46.32
C PHE A 342 -0.30 -58.61 -46.10
N GLY A 343 0.48 -57.53 -46.16
CA GLY A 343 -0.02 -56.14 -46.05
C GLY A 343 -0.84 -55.68 -47.26
N SER A 344 -0.52 -56.18 -48.46
CA SER A 344 -1.31 -55.98 -49.68
C SER A 344 -2.75 -56.49 -49.56
N GLY A 345 -2.98 -57.56 -48.79
CA GLY A 345 -4.32 -58.09 -48.50
C GLY A 345 -5.18 -57.18 -47.63
N VAL A 346 -4.59 -56.37 -46.75
CA VAL A 346 -5.33 -55.47 -45.84
C VAL A 346 -5.69 -54.14 -46.52
N VAL A 347 -4.83 -53.62 -47.40
CA VAL A 347 -5.14 -52.42 -48.21
C VAL A 347 -6.27 -52.68 -49.21
N HIS A 348 -6.45 -53.93 -49.66
CA HIS A 348 -7.58 -54.30 -50.51
C HIS A 348 -8.90 -54.47 -49.74
N ALA A 349 -8.86 -54.78 -48.44
CA ALA A 349 -10.05 -54.89 -47.60
C ALA A 349 -10.63 -53.50 -47.23
N LEU A 350 -9.80 -52.49 -46.96
CA LEU A 350 -10.24 -51.14 -46.61
C LEU A 350 -10.72 -50.27 -47.80
N ARG A 351 -10.46 -50.68 -49.05
CA ARG A 351 -11.05 -50.05 -50.26
C ARG A 351 -12.39 -50.65 -50.69
N SER A 352 -12.84 -51.75 -50.07
CA SER A 352 -14.12 -52.39 -50.42
C SER A 352 -15.32 -51.88 -49.60
N THR A 353 -15.08 -51.15 -48.51
CA THR A 353 -16.13 -50.59 -47.63
C THR A 353 -16.41 -49.10 -47.82
N SER A 354 -15.68 -48.38 -48.70
CA SER A 354 -15.96 -46.95 -49.01
C SER A 354 -16.70 -46.75 -50.35
N ARG A 355 -17.35 -47.80 -50.88
CA ARG A 355 -18.09 -47.73 -52.15
C ARG A 355 -19.48 -48.36 -52.06
N VAL A 356 -20.15 -48.23 -50.91
CA VAL A 356 -21.60 -48.39 -50.76
C VAL A 356 -22.07 -47.39 -49.71
N GLU A 357 -22.18 -46.13 -50.09
CA GLU A 357 -23.21 -45.16 -49.67
C GLU A 357 -22.92 -43.86 -50.41
N ARG A 358 -23.95 -43.32 -51.04
CA ARG A 358 -23.91 -42.16 -51.94
C ARG A 358 -23.84 -40.85 -51.16
#